data_AF-A0A7C0YXC2-F1
#
_entry.id   AF-A0A7C0YXC2-F1
#
_cell.length_a   1.000
_cell.length_b   1.000
_cell.length_c   1.000
_cell.angle_alpha   90.00
_cell.angle_beta   90.00
_cell.angle_gamma   90.00
#
_symmetry.space_group_name_H-M   'P 1'
#
loop_
_entity.id
_entity.type
_entity.pdbx_description
1 polymer ?
#
loop_
_entity_poly.entity_id
_entity_poly.type
_entity_poly.pdbx_seq_one_letter_code
_entity_poly.pdbx_strand_id
1 'polypeptide(L)'
;VKIISDSFHPGPFGNVGGAKLVKRILDMGNTMYLHSASTHGENIVSGEEAEKLMDSITCNCKELRAMKPYEVESKKFKITVFPFDSFRLMIVSGKNAIDDIPPEVQEFADKFGDILVCDAHNSYKKGYDVTPDEVEEIKSLIEKATGIETEESTVMYSFSKRKVDTTNICRYLALLILDYEGEKYAVFMIDSNNIEKAFRLRVERFLEDKKVKAIVISPDDHAKTGILPKLGYEPAGADKSDVRAVFDFLKGIDFKNVKEKGKISYCKKDVKAKVIGSAFFENLERAVIQMGGKAMFLFFLIIFLQLTIAVILGTLLF
;
A
#
# COMPACT_ATOMS: atom_id res chain seq x y z
N VAL A 1 2.78 -13.39 -14.90
CA VAL A 1 2.94 -12.38 -13.82
C VAL A 1 2.58 -13.02 -12.49
N LYS A 2 3.20 -12.61 -11.37
CA LYS A 2 2.80 -13.04 -10.02
C LYS A 2 2.34 -11.80 -9.24
N ILE A 3 1.16 -11.87 -8.64
CA ILE A 3 0.69 -10.88 -7.69
C ILE A 3 0.81 -11.54 -6.32
N ILE A 4 1.57 -10.92 -5.43
CA ILE A 4 1.85 -11.45 -4.09
C ILE A 4 1.31 -10.46 -3.08
N SER A 5 0.70 -10.99 -2.04
CA SER A 5 0.29 -10.24 -0.87
C SER A 5 0.48 -11.16 0.33
N ASP A 6 0.77 -10.59 1.48
CA ASP A 6 0.85 -11.31 2.74
C ASP A 6 0.19 -10.48 3.84
N SER A 7 -0.21 -11.14 4.92
CA SER A 7 -0.91 -10.52 6.05
C SER A 7 0.03 -9.78 7.00
N PHE A 8 1.27 -9.51 6.58
CA PHE A 8 2.27 -8.84 7.39
C PHE A 8 2.56 -7.46 6.82
N HIS A 9 2.70 -6.50 7.72
CA HIS A 9 2.93 -5.13 7.32
C HIS A 9 4.42 -4.95 6.93
N PRO A 10 4.74 -4.28 5.80
CA PRO A 10 6.13 -4.04 5.37
C PRO A 10 6.97 -3.33 6.43
N GLY A 11 6.37 -2.34 7.09
CA GLY A 11 6.92 -1.70 8.27
C GLY A 11 8.00 -0.67 8.00
N PRO A 12 8.23 0.27 8.94
CA PRO A 12 8.97 1.50 8.69
C PRO A 12 10.49 1.34 8.67
N PHE A 13 11.03 0.15 8.96
CA PHE A 13 12.45 -0.04 9.25
C PHE A 13 13.30 -0.36 8.03
N GLY A 14 13.21 0.43 6.95
CA GLY A 14 14.18 0.40 5.83
C GLY A 14 14.54 -0.99 5.28
N ASN A 15 15.71 -1.55 5.64
CA ASN A 15 16.16 -2.90 5.20
C ASN A 15 15.93 -4.02 6.23
N VAL A 16 15.16 -3.78 7.29
CA VAL A 16 14.87 -4.74 8.37
C VAL A 16 13.41 -5.19 8.26
N GLY A 17 13.16 -6.49 8.46
CA GLY A 17 11.80 -7.03 8.50
C GLY A 17 11.07 -6.93 7.14
N GLY A 18 9.87 -6.34 7.14
CA GLY A 18 8.95 -6.38 6.00
C GLY A 18 9.31 -5.47 4.81
N ALA A 19 10.05 -4.37 4.98
CA ALA A 19 10.49 -3.55 3.85
C ALA A 19 11.54 -4.30 2.99
N LYS A 20 12.31 -5.20 3.63
CA LYS A 20 13.14 -6.19 2.92
C LYS A 20 12.27 -7.23 2.16
N LEU A 21 11.11 -7.59 2.69
CA LEU A 21 10.17 -8.54 2.08
C LEU A 21 9.59 -7.97 0.78
N VAL A 22 9.03 -6.75 0.79
CA VAL A 22 8.51 -6.07 -0.40
C VAL A 22 9.59 -5.99 -1.49
N LYS A 23 10.77 -5.50 -1.14
CA LYS A 23 11.92 -5.43 -2.06
C LYS A 23 12.25 -6.79 -2.68
N ARG A 24 12.33 -7.85 -1.85
CA ARG A 24 12.66 -9.20 -2.30
C ARG A 24 11.60 -9.76 -3.23
N ILE A 25 10.32 -9.57 -2.92
CA ILE A 25 9.19 -9.95 -3.77
C ILE A 25 9.25 -9.24 -5.12
N LEU A 26 9.48 -7.93 -5.11
CA LEU A 26 9.58 -7.14 -6.33
C LEU A 26 10.83 -7.48 -7.17
N ASP A 27 11.90 -8.02 -6.58
CA ASP A 27 13.07 -8.46 -7.32
C ASP A 27 12.91 -9.88 -7.94
N MET A 28 11.82 -10.63 -7.67
CA MET A 28 11.56 -11.99 -8.23
C MET A 28 11.17 -12.02 -9.73
N GLY A 29 11.34 -10.92 -10.46
CA GLY A 29 11.00 -10.81 -11.89
C GLY A 29 9.64 -10.14 -12.14
N ASN A 30 8.76 -10.80 -12.90
CA ASN A 30 7.44 -10.26 -13.27
C ASN A 30 6.43 -10.35 -12.11
N THR A 31 6.68 -9.57 -11.07
CA THR A 31 5.95 -9.54 -9.81
C THR A 31 5.37 -8.17 -9.48
N MET A 32 4.24 -8.17 -8.78
CA MET A 32 3.64 -7.03 -8.10
C MET A 32 3.37 -7.42 -6.65
N TYR A 33 3.38 -6.44 -5.76
CA TYR A 33 3.01 -6.60 -4.35
C TYR A 33 1.73 -5.81 -4.07
N LEU A 34 0.78 -6.41 -3.37
CA LEU A 34 -0.41 -5.72 -2.85
C LEU A 34 -0.31 -5.63 -1.34
N HIS A 35 -0.49 -4.43 -0.80
CA HIS A 35 -0.62 -4.23 0.63
C HIS A 35 -1.97 -4.81 1.11
N SER A 36 -1.93 -5.75 2.05
CA SER A 36 -3.15 -6.33 2.62
C SER A 36 -3.63 -5.52 3.82
N ALA A 37 -4.86 -5.78 4.27
CA ALA A 37 -5.37 -5.23 5.53
C ALA A 37 -4.50 -5.65 6.72
N SER A 38 -3.51 -4.82 7.03
CA SER A 38 -2.54 -4.98 8.09
C SER A 38 -2.13 -3.60 8.59
N THR A 39 -1.68 -3.52 9.84
CA THR A 39 -1.17 -2.28 10.44
C THR A 39 0.25 -2.48 10.93
N HIS A 40 0.90 -1.43 11.41
CA HIS A 40 2.22 -1.54 12.01
C HIS A 40 2.35 -2.53 13.19
N GLY A 41 1.24 -3.00 13.79
CA GLY A 41 1.27 -4.11 14.75
C GLY A 41 1.77 -5.42 14.14
N GLU A 42 1.52 -5.63 12.84
CA GLU A 42 1.84 -6.82 12.06
C GLU A 42 3.24 -6.75 11.43
N ASN A 43 4.04 -5.74 11.79
CA ASN A 43 5.41 -5.59 11.32
C ASN A 43 6.27 -6.80 11.69
N ILE A 44 6.97 -7.36 10.71
CA ILE A 44 7.91 -8.47 10.93
C ILE A 44 9.11 -8.03 11.77
N VAL A 45 9.41 -8.79 12.83
CA VAL A 45 10.42 -8.41 13.83
C VAL A 45 11.87 -8.53 13.35
N SER A 46 12.15 -9.33 12.31
CA SER A 46 13.53 -9.62 11.89
C SER A 46 13.65 -9.98 10.41
N GLY A 47 14.87 -9.85 9.88
CA GLY A 47 15.18 -10.33 8.53
C GLY A 47 15.08 -11.85 8.36
N GLU A 48 15.24 -12.63 9.43
CA GLU A 48 15.11 -14.09 9.41
C GLU A 48 13.65 -14.52 9.23
N GLU A 49 12.72 -13.88 9.95
CA GLU A 49 11.29 -14.10 9.76
C GLU A 49 10.84 -13.68 8.34
N ALA A 50 11.45 -12.62 7.79
CA ALA A 50 11.21 -12.22 6.40
C ALA A 50 11.73 -13.27 5.39
N GLU A 51 12.90 -13.89 5.61
CA GLU A 51 13.37 -14.98 4.73
C GLU A 51 12.45 -16.20 4.83
N LYS A 52 12.01 -16.56 6.04
CA LYS A 52 11.06 -17.65 6.24
C LYS A 52 9.76 -17.43 5.46
N LEU A 53 9.28 -16.20 5.40
CA LEU A 53 8.13 -15.82 4.58
C LEU A 53 8.45 -15.96 3.09
N MET A 54 9.60 -15.46 2.64
CA MET A 54 10.04 -15.60 1.25
C MET A 54 10.11 -17.07 0.80
N ASP A 55 10.72 -17.94 1.62
CA ASP A 55 10.86 -19.38 1.34
C ASP A 55 9.50 -20.09 1.32
N SER A 56 8.49 -19.51 1.95
CA SER A 56 7.14 -20.05 1.96
C SER A 56 6.38 -19.80 0.66
N ILE A 57 6.77 -18.81 -0.15
CA ILE A 57 6.12 -18.41 -1.40
C ILE A 57 6.36 -19.48 -2.46
N THR A 58 5.33 -20.29 -2.73
CA THR A 58 5.35 -21.30 -3.79
C THR A 58 4.27 -21.01 -4.82
N CYS A 59 4.46 -21.50 -6.05
CA CYS A 59 3.50 -21.30 -7.15
C CYS A 59 2.73 -22.57 -7.53
N ASN A 60 2.55 -23.51 -6.58
CA ASN A 60 1.67 -24.67 -6.77
C ASN A 60 0.22 -24.26 -6.47
N CYS A 61 -0.41 -23.62 -7.46
CA CYS A 61 -1.67 -22.90 -7.29
C CYS A 61 -2.81 -23.62 -8.02
N LYS A 62 -4.04 -23.54 -7.48
CA LYS A 62 -5.25 -24.03 -8.15
C LYS A 62 -5.59 -23.10 -9.31
N GLU A 63 -5.95 -23.65 -10.46
CA GLU A 63 -6.48 -22.86 -11.57
C GLU A 63 -7.84 -22.29 -11.19
N LEU A 64 -8.08 -21.04 -11.57
CA LEU A 64 -9.32 -20.31 -11.30
C LEU A 64 -9.98 -19.91 -12.60
N ARG A 65 -11.31 -19.87 -12.59
CA ARG A 65 -12.09 -19.25 -13.66
C ARG A 65 -12.33 -17.79 -13.34
N ALA A 66 -12.01 -16.93 -14.28
CA ALA A 66 -12.17 -15.50 -14.14
C ALA A 66 -13.63 -15.11 -14.32
N MET A 67 -14.10 -14.18 -13.50
CA MET A 67 -15.44 -13.61 -13.58
C MET A 67 -15.31 -12.12 -13.88
N LYS A 68 -16.37 -11.49 -14.43
CA LYS A 68 -16.32 -10.07 -14.79
C LYS A 68 -16.08 -9.17 -13.56
N PRO A 69 -15.05 -8.29 -13.57
CA PRO A 69 -14.81 -7.36 -12.48
C PRO A 69 -15.93 -6.33 -12.34
N TYR A 70 -16.10 -5.80 -11.13
CA TYR A 70 -17.07 -4.76 -10.84
C TYR A 70 -16.57 -3.84 -9.74
N GLU A 71 -17.26 -2.72 -9.53
CA GLU A 71 -16.94 -1.76 -8.48
C GLU A 71 -18.15 -1.56 -7.57
N VAL A 72 -17.89 -1.47 -6.27
CA VAL A 72 -18.84 -0.95 -5.29
C VAL A 72 -18.24 0.27 -4.63
N GLU A 73 -19.06 1.25 -4.31
CA GLU A 73 -18.58 2.48 -3.69
C GLU A 73 -19.54 3.02 -2.64
N SER A 74 -18.95 3.74 -1.70
CA SER A 74 -19.61 4.52 -0.67
C SER A 74 -19.23 6.00 -0.83
N LYS A 75 -19.46 6.81 0.20
CA LYS A 75 -19.05 8.20 0.21
C LYS A 75 -17.53 8.35 0.24
N LYS A 76 -16.84 7.51 1.00
CA LYS A 76 -15.38 7.65 1.23
C LYS A 76 -14.52 6.64 0.49
N PHE A 77 -15.05 5.46 0.16
CA PHE A 77 -14.26 4.38 -0.41
C PHE A 77 -14.88 3.83 -1.70
N LYS A 78 -14.02 3.22 -2.51
CA LYS A 78 -14.39 2.41 -3.67
C LYS A 78 -13.65 1.09 -3.56
N ILE A 79 -14.34 -0.03 -3.71
CA ILE A 79 -13.75 -1.36 -3.82
C ILE A 79 -13.88 -1.80 -5.27
N THR A 80 -12.75 -2.04 -5.92
CA THR A 80 -12.74 -2.75 -7.20
C THR A 80 -12.53 -4.23 -6.92
N VAL A 81 -13.46 -5.05 -7.40
CA VAL A 81 -13.49 -6.48 -7.15
C VAL A 81 -13.08 -7.22 -8.40
N PHE A 82 -12.11 -8.11 -8.28
CA PHE A 82 -11.74 -9.12 -9.27
C PHE A 82 -12.25 -10.49 -8.77
N PRO A 83 -13.48 -10.88 -9.16
CA PRO A 83 -14.06 -12.14 -8.77
C PRO A 83 -13.51 -13.31 -9.58
N PHE A 84 -13.40 -14.46 -8.91
CA PHE A 84 -13.14 -15.77 -9.48
C PHE A 84 -14.15 -16.76 -8.93
N ASP A 85 -14.22 -17.95 -9.52
CA ASP A 85 -15.17 -18.99 -9.12
C ASP A 85 -15.03 -19.46 -7.66
N SER A 86 -13.84 -19.37 -7.06
CA SER A 86 -13.59 -19.79 -5.68
C SER A 86 -12.72 -18.82 -4.85
N PHE A 87 -12.52 -17.60 -5.33
CA PHE A 87 -11.70 -16.57 -4.69
C PHE A 87 -12.14 -15.17 -5.13
N ARG A 88 -11.99 -14.15 -4.29
CA ARG A 88 -12.16 -12.74 -4.70
C ARG A 88 -10.98 -11.91 -4.25
N LEU A 89 -10.39 -11.13 -5.16
CA LEU A 89 -9.48 -10.06 -4.81
C LEU A 89 -10.27 -8.74 -4.74
N MET A 90 -10.19 -8.05 -3.61
CA MET A 90 -10.85 -6.77 -3.36
C MET A 90 -9.80 -5.70 -3.07
N ILE A 91 -9.72 -4.68 -3.92
CA ILE A 91 -8.79 -3.56 -3.73
C ILE A 91 -9.57 -2.32 -3.32
N VAL A 92 -9.33 -1.85 -2.09
CA VAL A 92 -9.99 -0.69 -1.48
C VAL A 92 -9.19 0.57 -1.80
N SER A 93 -9.84 1.55 -2.44
CA SER A 93 -9.27 2.87 -2.72
C SER A 93 -9.99 3.96 -1.95
N GLY A 94 -9.23 4.87 -1.35
CA GLY A 94 -9.76 6.07 -0.72
C GLY A 94 -10.16 7.12 -1.75
N LYS A 95 -11.38 7.66 -1.66
CA LYS A 95 -11.81 8.79 -2.51
C LYS A 95 -11.12 10.10 -2.10
N ASN A 96 -10.80 10.24 -0.81
CA ASN A 96 -10.15 11.44 -0.25
C ASN A 96 -8.90 11.13 0.56
N ALA A 97 -8.91 10.04 1.33
CA ALA A 97 -7.77 9.56 2.07
C ALA A 97 -7.86 8.04 2.23
N ILE A 98 -6.73 7.36 2.30
CA ILE A 98 -6.61 5.96 2.73
C ILE A 98 -5.19 5.75 3.27
N ASP A 99 -5.12 4.92 4.29
CA ASP A 99 -3.89 4.44 4.94
C ASP A 99 -4.14 2.96 5.30
N ASP A 100 -3.40 2.41 6.26
CA ASP A 100 -3.54 1.04 6.74
C ASP A 100 -5.00 0.68 7.07
N ILE A 101 -5.50 -0.38 6.44
CA ILE A 101 -6.77 -1.00 6.83
C ILE A 101 -6.48 -2.07 7.90
N PRO A 102 -7.16 -2.06 9.07
CA PRO A 102 -6.83 -2.98 10.13
C PRO A 102 -7.21 -4.45 9.80
N PRO A 103 -6.48 -5.44 10.37
CA PRO A 103 -6.72 -6.87 10.11
C PRO A 103 -8.16 -7.34 10.33
N GLU A 104 -8.91 -6.70 11.23
CA GLU A 104 -10.31 -7.02 11.50
C GLU A 104 -11.23 -6.91 10.26
N VAL A 105 -10.83 -6.13 9.24
CA VAL A 105 -11.54 -6.05 7.96
C VAL A 105 -11.35 -7.32 7.15
N GLN A 106 -10.14 -7.87 7.13
CA GLN A 106 -9.87 -9.16 6.50
C GLN A 106 -10.59 -10.30 7.24
N GLU A 107 -10.56 -10.30 8.59
CA GLU A 107 -11.29 -11.27 9.41
C GLU A 107 -12.81 -11.21 9.17
N PHE A 108 -13.35 -10.01 8.93
CA PHE A 108 -14.74 -9.85 8.54
C PHE A 108 -15.02 -10.44 7.15
N ALA A 109 -14.15 -10.16 6.17
CA ALA A 109 -14.28 -10.68 4.81
C ALA A 109 -14.22 -12.21 4.74
N ASP A 110 -13.38 -12.83 5.57
CA ASP A 110 -13.23 -14.29 5.66
C ASP A 110 -14.54 -15.02 5.99
N LYS A 111 -15.53 -14.33 6.59
CA LYS A 111 -16.87 -14.88 6.86
C LYS A 111 -17.68 -15.17 5.59
N PHE A 112 -17.31 -14.55 4.47
CA PHE A 112 -18.01 -14.64 3.18
C PHE A 112 -17.30 -15.55 2.17
N GLY A 113 -16.21 -16.21 2.57
CA GLY A 113 -15.43 -17.14 1.75
C GLY A 113 -13.97 -16.70 1.60
N ASP A 114 -13.30 -17.24 0.58
CA ASP A 114 -11.90 -16.94 0.30
C ASP A 114 -11.78 -15.58 -0.39
N ILE A 115 -11.50 -14.54 0.40
CA ILE A 115 -11.40 -13.15 -0.05
C ILE A 115 -10.04 -12.61 0.38
N LEU A 116 -9.36 -11.88 -0.50
CA LEU A 116 -8.20 -11.07 -0.13
C LEU A 116 -8.58 -9.60 -0.22
N VAL A 117 -8.55 -8.91 0.92
CA VAL A 117 -8.76 -7.46 1.00
C VAL A 117 -7.41 -6.78 1.03
N CYS A 118 -7.17 -5.92 0.05
CA CYS A 118 -6.01 -5.08 -0.07
C CYS A 118 -6.43 -3.62 0.00
N ASP A 119 -5.73 -2.80 0.76
CA ASP A 119 -5.80 -1.36 0.53
C ASP A 119 -4.87 -0.97 -0.63
N ALA A 120 -5.26 0.09 -1.34
CA ALA A 120 -4.49 0.57 -2.47
C ALA A 120 -3.36 1.52 -2.05
N HIS A 121 -3.35 2.01 -0.81
CA HIS A 121 -2.42 3.03 -0.33
C HIS A 121 -2.21 4.18 -1.35
N ASN A 122 -3.32 4.72 -1.87
CA ASN A 122 -3.30 5.55 -3.09
C ASN A 122 -3.93 6.94 -2.96
N SER A 123 -4.12 7.41 -1.73
CA SER A 123 -4.71 8.72 -1.47
C SER A 123 -4.11 9.31 -0.21
N TYR A 124 -2.82 9.65 -0.26
CA TYR A 124 -2.08 10.17 0.88
C TYR A 124 -2.74 11.41 1.48
N LYS A 125 -2.86 11.41 2.82
CA LYS A 125 -3.19 12.59 3.61
C LYS A 125 -2.37 12.57 4.89
N LYS A 126 -1.56 13.61 5.10
CA LYS A 126 -0.70 13.71 6.28
C LYS A 126 -1.52 13.60 7.58
N GLY A 127 -1.09 12.68 8.46
CA GLY A 127 -1.70 12.46 9.78
C GLY A 127 -3.12 11.90 9.72
N TYR A 128 -3.46 11.21 8.63
CA TYR A 128 -4.71 10.47 8.51
C TYR A 128 -4.51 9.03 8.96
N ASP A 129 -5.50 8.50 9.66
CA ASP A 129 -5.63 7.09 10.00
C ASP A 129 -7.08 6.70 9.69
N VAL A 130 -7.31 5.44 9.29
CA VAL A 130 -8.66 4.93 9.07
C VAL A 130 -9.41 4.89 10.41
N THR A 131 -10.57 5.56 10.49
CA THR A 131 -11.34 5.62 11.73
C THR A 131 -12.22 4.37 11.92
N PRO A 132 -12.70 4.07 13.15
CA PRO A 132 -13.63 2.95 13.36
C PRO A 132 -14.90 3.03 12.51
N ASP A 133 -15.48 4.24 12.33
CA ASP A 133 -16.63 4.43 11.43
C ASP A 133 -16.29 4.12 9.96
N GLU A 134 -15.05 4.40 9.54
CA GLU A 134 -14.56 4.10 8.20
C GLU A 134 -14.31 2.60 8.01
N VAL A 135 -13.83 1.92 9.05
CA VAL A 135 -13.75 0.45 9.09
C VAL A 135 -15.12 -0.17 8.86
N GLU A 136 -16.16 0.29 9.56
CA GLU A 136 -17.52 -0.21 9.37
C GLU A 136 -18.09 0.14 7.97
N GLU A 137 -17.75 1.32 7.43
CA GLU A 137 -18.08 1.68 6.04
C GLU A 137 -17.44 0.70 5.03
N ILE A 138 -16.17 0.32 5.25
CA ILE A 138 -15.48 -0.68 4.41
C ILE A 138 -16.11 -2.07 4.57
N LYS A 139 -16.41 -2.52 5.79
CA LYS A 139 -17.10 -3.79 6.05
C LYS A 139 -18.46 -3.85 5.34
N SER A 140 -19.23 -2.77 5.39
CA SER A 140 -20.50 -2.68 4.67
C SER A 140 -20.33 -2.78 3.15
N LEU A 141 -19.27 -2.18 2.58
CA LEU A 141 -18.95 -2.34 1.16
C LEU A 141 -18.54 -3.76 0.80
N ILE A 142 -17.79 -4.44 1.66
CA ILE A 142 -17.41 -5.85 1.48
C ILE A 142 -18.68 -6.71 1.46
N GLU A 143 -19.57 -6.56 2.45
CA GLU A 143 -20.84 -7.28 2.49
C GLU A 143 -21.65 -7.05 1.21
N LYS A 144 -21.80 -5.78 0.79
CA LYS A 144 -22.46 -5.43 -0.48
C LYS A 144 -21.80 -6.11 -1.68
N ALA A 145 -20.46 -6.10 -1.77
CA ALA A 145 -19.74 -6.74 -2.87
C ALA A 145 -19.98 -8.25 -2.90
N THR A 146 -19.96 -8.92 -1.75
CA THR A 146 -20.13 -10.39 -1.68
C THR A 146 -21.50 -10.86 -2.19
N GLY A 147 -22.53 -10.01 -2.10
CA GLY A 147 -23.87 -10.29 -2.64
C GLY A 147 -24.02 -10.09 -4.16
N ILE A 148 -22.98 -9.65 -4.87
CA ILE A 148 -23.03 -9.43 -6.32
C ILE A 148 -22.50 -10.66 -7.04
N GLU A 149 -23.39 -11.28 -7.84
CA GLU A 149 -23.04 -12.31 -8.81
C GLU A 149 -22.63 -11.69 -10.14
N THR A 150 -21.68 -12.33 -10.82
CA THR A 150 -21.17 -11.90 -12.12
C THR A 150 -21.02 -13.09 -13.06
N GLU A 151 -20.83 -12.82 -14.33
CA GLU A 151 -20.67 -13.84 -15.36
C GLU A 151 -19.20 -14.29 -15.46
N GLU A 152 -18.99 -15.56 -15.82
CA GLU A 152 -17.67 -16.07 -16.22
C GLU A 152 -17.20 -15.30 -17.47
N SER A 153 -15.90 -15.00 -17.54
CA SER A 153 -15.32 -14.25 -18.66
C SER A 153 -13.91 -14.74 -18.98
N THR A 154 -13.58 -14.71 -20.26
CA THR A 154 -12.22 -14.95 -20.70
C THR A 154 -11.35 -13.72 -20.45
N VAL A 155 -10.14 -13.94 -19.93
CA VAL A 155 -9.20 -12.86 -19.62
C VAL A 155 -7.98 -12.94 -20.52
N MET A 156 -7.70 -11.83 -21.19
CA MET A 156 -6.40 -11.59 -21.82
C MET A 156 -5.59 -10.68 -20.90
N TYR A 157 -4.26 -10.79 -20.91
CA TYR A 157 -3.43 -9.92 -20.11
C TYR A 157 -2.20 -9.40 -20.85
N SER A 158 -1.67 -8.29 -20.36
CA SER A 158 -0.33 -7.81 -20.69
C SER A 158 0.31 -7.24 -19.44
N PHE A 159 1.60 -7.46 -19.29
CA PHE A 159 2.35 -7.03 -18.12
C PHE A 159 3.58 -6.25 -18.55
N SER A 160 3.82 -5.11 -17.91
CA SER A 160 5.01 -4.30 -18.11
C SER A 160 5.57 -3.90 -16.76
N LYS A 161 6.88 -4.05 -16.60
CA LYS A 161 7.60 -3.65 -15.39
C LYS A 161 8.88 -2.92 -15.77
N ARG A 162 9.15 -1.81 -15.09
CA ARG A 162 10.35 -1.01 -15.32
C ARG A 162 10.97 -0.61 -14.00
N LYS A 163 12.29 -0.76 -13.90
CA LYS A 163 13.05 -0.22 -12.78
C LYS A 163 13.11 1.30 -12.89
N VAL A 164 12.72 1.98 -11.83
CA VAL A 164 12.61 3.44 -11.72
C VAL A 164 12.99 3.81 -10.30
N ASP A 165 13.88 4.78 -10.16
CA ASP A 165 14.33 5.31 -8.88
C ASP A 165 14.27 6.83 -8.98
N THR A 166 13.31 7.45 -8.28
CA THR A 166 13.05 8.90 -8.29
C THR A 166 13.03 9.45 -6.87
N THR A 167 12.49 10.65 -6.63
CA THR A 167 12.45 11.17 -5.26
C THR A 167 11.62 10.29 -4.32
N ASN A 168 10.42 9.87 -4.72
CA ASN A 168 9.52 9.10 -3.85
C ASN A 168 9.19 7.70 -4.38
N ILE A 169 9.55 7.36 -5.62
CA ILE A 169 9.42 5.99 -6.16
C ILE A 169 10.69 5.22 -5.82
N CYS A 170 10.55 4.12 -5.10
CA CYS A 170 11.60 3.30 -4.54
C CYS A 170 12.38 2.55 -5.63
N ARG A 171 11.74 1.64 -6.39
CA ARG A 171 12.47 0.80 -7.36
C ARG A 171 11.71 0.46 -8.64
N TYR A 172 10.39 0.30 -8.62
CA TYR A 172 9.66 -0.22 -9.77
C TYR A 172 8.35 0.51 -10.10
N LEU A 173 8.06 0.57 -11.40
CA LEU A 173 6.71 0.73 -11.91
C LEU A 173 6.28 -0.61 -12.51
N ALA A 174 5.07 -1.08 -12.20
CA ALA A 174 4.53 -2.31 -12.76
C ALA A 174 3.06 -2.14 -13.13
N LEU A 175 2.72 -2.43 -14.38
CA LEU A 175 1.37 -2.32 -14.93
C LEU A 175 0.92 -3.69 -15.42
N LEU A 176 -0.18 -4.17 -14.86
CA LEU A 176 -0.92 -5.32 -15.34
C LEU A 176 -2.22 -4.83 -15.97
N ILE A 177 -2.39 -5.05 -17.27
CA ILE A 177 -3.65 -4.82 -17.97
C ILE A 177 -4.35 -6.16 -18.11
N LEU A 178 -5.62 -6.21 -17.73
CA LEU A 178 -6.52 -7.34 -17.85
C LEU A 178 -7.67 -6.93 -18.78
N ASP A 179 -7.91 -7.70 -19.83
CA ASP A 179 -8.98 -7.47 -20.80
C ASP A 179 -10.00 -8.60 -20.66
N TYR A 180 -11.18 -8.24 -20.13
CA TYR A 180 -12.33 -9.11 -19.95
C TYR A 180 -13.29 -8.85 -21.11
N GLU A 181 -13.01 -9.49 -22.25
CA GLU A 181 -13.87 -9.45 -23.45
C GLU A 181 -14.19 -8.04 -23.96
N GLY A 182 -13.21 -7.14 -23.91
CA GLY A 182 -13.29 -5.75 -24.34
C GLY A 182 -13.35 -4.75 -23.17
N GLU A 183 -13.69 -5.20 -21.97
CA GLU A 183 -13.61 -4.38 -20.76
C GLU A 183 -12.22 -4.47 -20.13
N LYS A 184 -11.43 -3.40 -20.28
CA LYS A 184 -10.05 -3.35 -19.80
C LYS A 184 -9.96 -2.76 -18.41
N TYR A 185 -9.29 -3.50 -17.53
CA TYR A 185 -8.88 -3.08 -16.20
C TYR A 185 -7.35 -3.01 -16.15
N ALA A 186 -6.83 -2.11 -15.32
CA ALA A 186 -5.40 -2.05 -15.03
C ALA A 186 -5.15 -1.99 -13.53
N VAL A 187 -4.26 -2.85 -13.04
CA VAL A 187 -3.62 -2.66 -11.74
C VAL A 187 -2.26 -2.04 -12.00
N PHE A 188 -2.06 -0.80 -11.55
CA PHE A 188 -0.83 -0.07 -11.76
C PHE A 188 -0.13 0.20 -10.43
N MET A 189 0.93 -0.56 -10.17
CA MET A 189 1.74 -0.42 -8.97
C MET A 189 2.84 0.61 -9.18
N ILE A 190 2.84 1.61 -8.31
CA ILE A 190 3.92 2.56 -8.13
C ILE A 190 4.62 2.17 -6.82
N ASP A 191 5.84 1.68 -6.93
CA ASP A 191 6.62 1.23 -5.77
C ASP A 191 7.04 2.43 -4.92
N SER A 192 6.23 2.77 -3.94
CA SER A 192 6.37 3.91 -3.04
C SER A 192 5.72 3.58 -1.71
N ASN A 193 5.74 4.52 -0.76
CA ASN A 193 4.95 4.38 0.46
C ASN A 193 3.45 4.59 0.17
N ASN A 194 3.06 5.82 -0.17
CA ASN A 194 1.69 6.18 -0.54
C ASN A 194 1.70 7.05 -1.82
N ILE A 195 0.54 7.31 -2.41
CA ILE A 195 0.41 8.08 -3.66
C ILE A 195 -0.42 9.34 -3.43
N GLU A 196 0.03 10.45 -4.01
CA GLU A 196 -0.69 11.71 -3.95
C GLU A 196 -2.00 11.62 -4.75
N LYS A 197 -3.12 12.03 -4.16
CA LYS A 197 -4.45 11.86 -4.74
C LYS A 197 -4.58 12.53 -6.12
N ALA A 198 -4.17 13.79 -6.27
CA ALA A 198 -4.30 14.49 -7.55
C ALA A 198 -3.43 13.85 -8.63
N PHE A 199 -2.26 13.33 -8.28
CA PHE A 199 -1.41 12.54 -9.16
C PHE A 199 -2.05 11.23 -9.57
N ARG A 200 -2.60 10.44 -8.62
CA ARG A 200 -3.40 9.24 -8.92
C ARG A 200 -4.49 9.55 -9.95
N LEU A 201 -5.32 10.56 -9.66
CA LEU A 201 -6.44 10.92 -10.54
C LEU A 201 -5.99 11.33 -11.94
N ARG A 202 -4.82 11.96 -12.08
CA ARG A 202 -4.23 12.27 -13.40
C ARG A 202 -3.80 11.01 -14.15
N VAL A 203 -3.24 10.03 -13.45
CA VAL A 203 -2.85 8.73 -14.02
C VAL A 203 -4.09 7.92 -14.43
N GLU A 204 -5.11 7.84 -13.59
CA GLU A 204 -6.36 7.15 -13.87
C GLU A 204 -7.06 7.74 -15.08
N ARG A 205 -7.17 9.08 -15.17
CA ARG A 205 -7.73 9.76 -16.36
C ARG A 205 -6.95 9.46 -17.63
N PHE A 206 -5.61 9.45 -17.55
CA PHE A 206 -4.79 9.10 -18.71
C PHE A 206 -5.08 7.68 -19.22
N LEU A 207 -5.32 6.72 -18.32
CA LEU A 207 -5.67 5.35 -18.66
C LEU A 207 -7.13 5.22 -19.13
N GLU A 208 -8.04 6.00 -18.55
CA GLU A 208 -9.43 6.10 -18.97
C GLU A 208 -9.56 6.64 -20.41
N ASP A 209 -8.73 7.62 -20.81
CA ASP A 209 -8.62 8.10 -22.20
C ASP A 209 -8.17 6.99 -23.18
N LYS A 210 -7.56 5.91 -22.66
CA LYS A 210 -7.20 4.70 -23.41
C LYS A 210 -8.25 3.59 -23.28
N LYS A 211 -9.41 3.89 -22.69
CA LYS A 211 -10.50 2.95 -22.37
C LYS A 211 -10.07 1.85 -21.41
N VAL A 212 -9.23 2.18 -20.43
CA VAL A 212 -8.74 1.26 -19.40
C VAL A 212 -9.13 1.78 -18.02
N LYS A 213 -9.96 1.03 -17.29
CA LYS A 213 -10.32 1.34 -15.89
C LYS A 213 -9.16 0.99 -14.97
N ALA A 214 -8.49 1.99 -14.42
CA ALA A 214 -7.28 1.77 -13.65
C ALA A 214 -7.50 1.84 -12.13
N ILE A 215 -6.75 1.01 -11.41
CA ILE A 215 -6.54 1.11 -9.97
C ILE A 215 -5.04 1.32 -9.79
N VAL A 216 -4.66 2.52 -9.37
CA VAL A 216 -3.26 2.78 -9.00
C VAL A 216 -3.07 2.35 -7.56
N ILE A 217 -2.02 1.60 -7.29
CA ILE A 217 -1.72 1.04 -5.97
C ILE A 217 -0.29 1.35 -5.57
N SER A 218 -0.06 1.42 -4.26
CA SER A 218 1.25 1.44 -3.65
C SER A 218 1.44 0.16 -2.83
N PRO A 219 2.64 -0.45 -2.81
CA PRO A 219 2.92 -1.61 -1.98
C PRO A 219 3.21 -1.26 -0.50
N ASP A 220 3.09 0.02 -0.13
CA ASP A 220 3.57 0.57 1.15
C ASP A 220 5.08 0.31 1.39
N ASP A 221 5.91 0.60 0.39
CA ASP A 221 7.37 0.50 0.53
C ASP A 221 7.92 1.68 1.34
N HIS A 222 8.48 1.37 2.50
CA HIS A 222 9.12 2.31 3.43
C HIS A 222 10.60 2.59 3.13
N ALA A 223 11.16 2.10 2.01
CA ALA A 223 12.57 2.30 1.66
C ALA A 223 13.01 3.78 1.59
N LYS A 224 12.06 4.70 1.37
CA LYS A 224 12.29 6.16 1.32
C LYS A 224 11.54 6.94 2.39
N THR A 225 10.98 6.26 3.39
CA THR A 225 10.33 6.91 4.53
C THR A 225 11.30 7.03 5.70
N GLY A 226 11.05 8.01 6.58
CA GLY A 226 11.83 8.19 7.80
C GLY A 226 11.55 7.09 8.83
N ILE A 227 12.45 6.94 9.81
CA ILE A 227 12.38 5.92 10.88
C ILE A 227 11.11 6.03 11.73
N LEU A 228 10.54 7.23 11.84
CA LEU A 228 9.33 7.48 12.62
C LEU A 228 8.10 7.37 11.71
N PRO A 229 7.17 6.43 11.98
CA PRO A 229 5.85 6.45 11.38
C PRO A 229 5.27 7.86 11.52
N LYS A 230 4.68 8.40 10.45
CA LYS A 230 3.97 9.69 10.43
C LYS A 230 4.86 10.96 10.48
N LEU A 231 6.19 10.84 10.59
CA LEU A 231 7.11 11.99 10.51
C LEU A 231 7.91 11.99 9.19
N GLY A 232 7.38 12.74 8.21
CA GLY A 232 8.17 13.26 7.10
C GLY A 232 8.50 12.27 5.99
N TYR A 233 7.48 11.79 5.28
CA TYR A 233 7.65 11.29 3.91
C TYR A 233 6.74 12.08 2.97
N GLU A 234 7.12 12.11 1.70
CA GLU A 234 6.30 12.65 0.63
C GLU A 234 5.78 11.49 -0.23
N PRO A 235 4.51 11.49 -0.64
CA PRO A 235 3.95 10.43 -1.47
C PRO A 235 4.46 10.50 -2.91
N ALA A 236 4.36 9.40 -3.64
CA ALA A 236 4.62 9.41 -5.08
C ALA A 236 3.74 10.44 -5.79
N GLY A 237 4.38 11.25 -6.64
CA GLY A 237 3.71 12.33 -7.38
C GLY A 237 3.84 13.71 -6.75
N ALA A 238 4.35 13.80 -5.51
CA ALA A 238 4.70 15.07 -4.89
C ALA A 238 5.89 15.75 -5.59
N ASP A 239 6.82 14.96 -6.15
CA ASP A 239 7.96 15.49 -6.90
C ASP A 239 7.82 15.33 -8.42
N LYS A 240 8.40 16.27 -9.17
CA LYS A 240 8.35 16.29 -10.63
C LYS A 240 9.04 15.09 -11.28
N SER A 241 10.06 14.52 -10.63
CA SER A 241 10.74 13.33 -11.14
C SER A 241 9.82 12.10 -11.17
N ASP A 242 9.00 11.92 -10.13
CA ASP A 242 8.01 10.83 -10.05
C ASP A 242 7.01 10.93 -11.20
N VAL A 243 6.43 12.13 -11.38
CA VAL A 243 5.44 12.42 -12.43
C VAL A 243 6.03 12.12 -13.81
N ARG A 244 7.24 12.61 -14.08
CA ARG A 244 7.93 12.37 -15.36
C ARG A 244 8.14 10.88 -15.59
N ALA A 245 8.69 10.18 -14.60
CA ALA A 245 8.99 8.76 -14.73
C ALA A 245 7.72 7.93 -15.00
N VAL A 246 6.61 8.21 -14.31
CA VAL A 246 5.34 7.51 -14.53
C VAL A 246 4.78 7.77 -15.93
N PHE A 247 4.68 9.02 -16.37
CA PHE A 247 4.12 9.30 -17.70
C PHE A 247 5.04 8.82 -18.83
N ASP A 248 6.36 8.84 -18.64
CA ASP A 248 7.30 8.27 -19.62
C ASP A 248 7.26 6.74 -19.62
N PHE A 249 6.81 6.09 -18.54
CA PHE A 249 6.49 4.66 -18.55
C PHE A 249 5.23 4.40 -19.35
N LEU A 250 4.15 5.08 -19.01
CA LEU A 250 2.83 4.86 -19.60
C LEU A 250 2.79 5.19 -21.11
N LYS A 251 3.53 6.20 -21.58
CA LYS A 251 3.65 6.51 -23.02
C LYS A 251 4.29 5.37 -23.83
N GLY A 252 5.12 4.54 -23.20
CA GLY A 252 5.76 3.39 -23.83
C GLY A 252 4.89 2.14 -23.91
N ILE A 253 3.67 2.17 -23.36
CA ILE A 253 2.78 1.01 -23.29
C ILE A 253 1.83 0.98 -24.49
N ASP A 254 1.69 -0.19 -25.11
CA ASP A 254 0.66 -0.45 -26.12
C ASP A 254 -0.63 -0.95 -25.46
N PHE A 255 -1.54 -0.03 -25.17
CA PHE A 255 -2.85 -0.33 -24.56
C PHE A 255 -3.84 -1.02 -25.51
N LYS A 256 -3.58 -1.06 -26.81
CA LYS A 256 -4.52 -1.63 -27.79
C LYS A 256 -4.37 -3.14 -27.87
N ASN A 257 -3.14 -3.63 -27.80
CA ASN A 257 -2.83 -5.03 -28.05
C ASN A 257 -2.54 -5.83 -26.77
N VAL A 258 -3.60 -6.30 -26.11
CA VAL A 258 -3.49 -7.27 -25.00
C VAL A 258 -3.49 -8.68 -25.61
N LYS A 259 -2.32 -9.33 -25.68
CA LYS A 259 -2.09 -10.48 -26.59
C LYS A 259 -2.07 -11.85 -25.94
N GLU A 260 -1.92 -11.95 -24.62
CA GLU A 260 -1.72 -13.23 -23.95
C GLU A 260 -3.01 -13.73 -23.32
N LYS A 261 -3.44 -14.95 -23.66
CA LYS A 261 -4.54 -15.61 -22.95
C LYS A 261 -4.11 -15.88 -21.51
N GLY A 262 -4.80 -15.29 -20.56
CA GLY A 262 -4.49 -15.43 -19.14
C GLY A 262 -4.97 -16.78 -18.62
N LYS A 263 -4.05 -17.56 -18.08
CA LYS A 263 -4.37 -18.66 -17.17
C LYS A 263 -4.18 -18.13 -15.75
N ILE A 264 -5.27 -18.05 -14.99
CA ILE A 264 -5.24 -17.52 -13.63
C ILE A 264 -5.16 -18.68 -12.65
N SER A 265 -4.27 -18.53 -11.67
CA SER A 265 -4.11 -19.52 -10.60
C SER A 265 -3.91 -18.83 -9.26
N TYR A 266 -4.45 -19.41 -8.20
CA TYR A 266 -4.37 -18.89 -6.85
C TYR A 266 -3.91 -19.94 -5.85
N CYS A 267 -3.17 -19.48 -4.86
CA CYS A 267 -2.59 -20.30 -3.79
C CYS A 267 -2.59 -19.43 -2.53
N LYS A 268 -3.04 -20.03 -1.43
CA LYS A 268 -3.00 -19.46 -0.09
C LYS A 268 -2.21 -20.42 0.79
N LYS A 269 -1.37 -19.89 1.68
CA LYS A 269 -0.59 -20.68 2.62
C LYS A 269 -0.53 -19.96 3.94
N ASP A 270 -0.89 -20.68 5.00
CA ASP A 270 -0.76 -20.17 6.35
C ASP A 270 0.70 -20.26 6.81
N VAL A 271 1.24 -19.13 7.27
CA VAL A 271 2.61 -19.04 7.77
C VAL A 271 2.59 -18.37 9.13
N LYS A 272 3.29 -18.97 10.09
CA LYS A 272 3.49 -18.36 11.40
C LYS A 272 4.78 -17.55 11.38
N ALA A 273 4.68 -16.25 11.63
CA ALA A 273 5.83 -15.37 11.81
C ALA A 273 5.70 -14.57 13.11
N LYS A 274 6.83 -14.10 13.64
CA LYS A 274 6.83 -13.19 14.79
C LYS A 274 6.65 -11.74 14.32
N VAL A 275 5.74 -11.04 14.97
CA VAL A 275 5.44 -9.62 14.70
C VAL A 275 5.74 -8.75 15.92
N ILE A 276 5.89 -7.45 15.70
CA ILE A 276 6.24 -6.47 16.74
C ILE A 276 5.12 -6.33 17.78
N GLY A 277 3.86 -6.38 17.35
CA GLY A 277 2.68 -6.13 18.18
C GLY A 277 2.41 -4.63 18.37
N SER A 278 1.12 -4.28 18.48
CA SER A 278 0.64 -2.89 18.57
C SER A 278 1.24 -2.10 19.74
N ALA A 279 1.44 -2.75 20.89
CA ALA A 279 1.93 -2.10 22.10
C ALA A 279 3.32 -1.46 21.94
N PHE A 280 4.19 -1.97 21.08
CA PHE A 280 5.54 -1.42 20.91
C PHE A 280 5.51 -0.02 20.30
N PHE A 281 4.77 0.16 19.20
CA PHE A 281 4.69 1.46 18.52
C PHE A 281 3.94 2.50 19.34
N GLU A 282 2.85 2.11 20.00
CA GLU A 282 2.15 3.02 20.93
C GLU A 282 3.07 3.50 22.07
N ASN A 283 3.91 2.61 22.60
CA ASN A 283 4.85 2.95 23.66
C ASN A 283 6.02 3.78 23.13
N LEU A 284 6.53 3.48 21.94
CA LEU A 284 7.60 4.23 21.28
C LEU A 284 7.14 5.65 20.94
N GLU A 285 5.96 5.81 20.34
CA GLU A 285 5.37 7.11 20.02
C GLU A 285 5.17 7.93 21.30
N ARG A 286 4.58 7.32 22.35
CA ARG A 286 4.47 7.95 23.67
C ARG A 286 5.83 8.36 24.24
N ALA A 287 6.84 7.50 24.16
CA ALA A 287 8.18 7.79 24.66
C ALA A 287 8.86 8.92 23.88
N VAL A 288 8.78 8.92 22.54
CA VAL A 288 9.38 9.96 21.69
C VAL A 288 8.69 11.31 21.91
N ILE A 289 7.36 11.35 22.00
CA ILE A 289 6.61 12.58 22.31
C ILE A 289 6.97 13.08 23.70
N GLN A 290 7.00 12.21 24.71
CA GLN A 290 7.32 12.60 26.09
C GLN A 290 8.79 13.03 26.26
N MET A 291 9.74 12.30 25.67
CA MET A 291 11.16 12.63 25.71
C MET A 291 11.45 13.88 24.90
N GLY A 292 10.85 14.03 23.71
CA GLY A 292 10.96 15.24 22.88
C GLY A 292 10.42 16.47 23.60
N GLY A 293 9.23 16.37 24.21
CA GLY A 293 8.65 17.46 25.01
C GLY A 293 9.52 17.84 26.21
N LYS A 294 10.05 16.85 26.94
CA LYS A 294 10.96 17.09 28.09
C LYS A 294 12.30 17.69 27.65
N ALA A 295 12.86 17.22 26.54
CA ALA A 295 14.12 17.74 25.98
C ALA A 295 13.96 19.19 25.50
N MET A 296 12.86 19.50 24.81
CA MET A 296 12.53 20.87 24.37
C MET A 296 12.31 21.81 25.56
N PHE A 297 11.59 21.34 26.60
CA PHE A 297 11.44 22.11 27.84
C PHE A 297 12.78 22.40 28.50
N LEU A 298 13.65 21.38 28.62
CA LEU A 298 14.98 21.54 29.21
C LEU A 298 15.84 22.51 28.41
N PHE A 299 15.79 22.43 27.08
CA PHE A 299 16.49 23.35 26.17
C PHE A 299 16.08 24.80 26.39
N PHE A 300 14.77 25.09 26.43
CA PHE A 300 14.28 26.45 26.69
C PHE A 300 14.56 26.92 28.11
N LEU A 301 14.53 26.03 29.10
CA LEU A 301 14.89 26.35 30.48
C LEU A 301 16.37 26.77 30.59
N ILE A 302 17.26 26.06 29.89
CA ILE A 302 18.69 26.40 29.84
C ILE A 302 18.90 27.77 29.18
N ILE A 303 18.24 28.05 28.05
CA ILE A 303 18.31 29.36 27.40
C ILE A 303 17.82 30.47 28.34
N PHE A 304 16.70 30.26 29.03
CA PHE A 304 16.14 31.23 29.97
C PHE A 304 17.08 31.49 31.16
N LEU A 305 17.66 30.43 31.74
CA LEU A 305 18.64 30.54 32.82
C LEU A 305 19.90 31.30 32.37
N GLN A 306 20.42 30.99 31.18
CA GLN A 306 21.57 31.71 30.62
C GLN A 306 21.29 33.20 30.45
N LEU A 307 20.10 33.55 29.92
CA LEU A 307 19.69 34.94 29.75
C LEU A 307 19.58 35.66 31.10
N THR A 308 18.98 34.99 32.09
CA THR A 308 18.81 35.53 33.45
C THR A 308 20.15 35.76 34.13
N ILE A 309 21.08 34.79 34.06
CA ILE A 309 22.43 34.92 34.60
C ILE A 309 23.18 36.07 33.92
N ALA A 310 23.09 36.19 32.60
CA ALA A 310 23.73 37.27 31.85
C ALA A 310 23.22 38.66 32.27
N VAL A 311 21.90 38.80 32.48
CA VAL A 311 21.30 40.05 32.97
C VAL A 311 21.78 40.37 34.39
N ILE A 312 21.77 39.39 35.30
CA ILE A 312 22.20 39.57 36.70
C ILE A 312 23.68 39.99 36.75
N LEU A 313 24.55 39.27 36.04
CA LEU A 313 25.98 39.61 35.96
C LEU A 313 26.19 40.99 35.33
N GLY A 314 25.44 41.33 34.29
CA GLY A 314 25.44 42.66 33.70
C GLY A 314 25.07 43.75 34.70
N THR A 315 24.05 43.54 35.54
CA THR A 315 23.65 44.51 36.58
C THR A 315 24.56 44.57 37.80
N LEU A 316 25.41 43.55 38.03
CA LEU A 316 26.34 43.51 39.16
C LEU A 316 27.74 44.04 38.80
N LEU A 317 28.11 43.99 37.52
CA LEU A 317 29.40 44.41 37.00
C LEU A 317 29.40 45.84 36.45
N PHE A 318 28.22 46.45 36.29
CA PHE A 318 28.01 47.86 35.93
C PHE A 318 27.21 48.56 37.03
#